data_AF-A0A928DCE0-F1
#
_entry.id   AF-A0A928DCE0-F1
#
_cell.length_a   1.000
_cell.length_b   1.000
_cell.length_c   1.000
_cell.angle_alpha   90.00
_cell.angle_beta   90.00
_cell.angle_gamma   90.00
#
_symmetry.space_group_name_H-M   'P 1'
#
loop_
_entity.id
_entity.type
_entity.pdbx_description
1 polymer ?
#
loop_
_entity_poly.entity_id
_entity_poly.type
_entity_poly.pdbx_seq_one_letter_code
_entity_poly.pdbx_strand_id
1 'polypeptide(L)'
;MKNHPLKIVRIEVEDIIFDPDAQSLMLKNACSRNGIIRKVAGICDSGDGTIVLSLELAAEGDKIPIGYRFAPLPDTSFEGVAAELQVRHAHGLTLTGTFRLDDKTIWGLYARYSQKA
;
A
#
# COMPACT_ATOMS: atom_id res chain seq x y z
N MET A 1 -28.87 4.37 0.51
CA MET A 1 -27.44 4.20 0.13
C MET A 1 -27.12 2.71 0.16
N LYS A 2 -26.52 2.15 -0.89
CA LYS A 2 -26.04 0.76 -0.83
C LYS A 2 -24.82 0.75 0.11
N ASN A 3 -24.91 -0.01 1.20
CA ASN A 3 -23.79 -0.15 2.12
C ASN A 3 -22.72 -0.98 1.42
N HIS A 4 -21.59 -0.37 1.09
CA HIS A 4 -20.47 -1.11 0.53
C HIS A 4 -19.57 -1.52 1.70
N PRO A 5 -19.55 -2.82 2.05
CA PRO A 5 -18.77 -3.26 3.19
C PRO A 5 -17.28 -3.00 2.94
N LEU A 6 -16.57 -2.72 4.03
CA LEU A 6 -15.12 -2.74 4.07
C LEU A 6 -14.63 -4.06 3.46
N LYS A 7 -13.67 -3.98 2.54
CA LYS A 7 -13.07 -5.18 1.96
C LYS A 7 -11.71 -5.41 2.57
N ILE A 8 -11.44 -6.64 3.01
CA ILE A 8 -10.16 -7.04 3.56
C ILE A 8 -9.38 -7.83 2.50
N VAL A 9 -8.09 -7.52 2.36
CA VAL A 9 -7.15 -8.28 1.54
C VAL A 9 -6.04 -8.80 2.44
N ARG A 10 -5.76 -10.09 2.35
CA ARG A 10 -4.64 -10.76 3.01
C ARG A 10 -3.56 -11.01 1.96
N ILE A 11 -2.31 -10.68 2.25
CA ILE A 11 -1.16 -10.98 1.38
C ILE A 11 -0.06 -11.58 2.24
N GLU A 12 0.50 -12.70 1.81
CA GLU A 12 1.66 -13.28 2.45
C GLU A 12 2.89 -12.42 2.15
N VAL A 13 3.71 -12.16 3.17
CA VAL A 13 4.92 -11.34 3.04
C VAL A 13 5.91 -12.01 2.08
N GLU A 14 6.00 -13.35 2.09
CA GLU A 14 6.85 -14.10 1.16
C GLU A 14 6.48 -13.85 -0.31
N ASP A 15 5.19 -13.77 -0.63
CA ASP A 15 4.72 -13.46 -1.98
C ASP A 15 5.12 -12.05 -2.43
N ILE A 16 5.17 -11.09 -1.49
CA ILE A 16 5.59 -9.71 -1.76
C ILE A 16 7.10 -9.66 -2.05
N ILE A 17 7.90 -10.47 -1.38
CA ILE A 17 9.35 -10.53 -1.63
C ILE A 17 9.63 -11.20 -2.97
N PHE A 18 8.92 -12.31 -3.23
CA PHE A 18 9.12 -13.11 -4.42
C PHE A 18 8.79 -12.32 -5.69
N ASP A 19 7.67 -11.60 -5.69
CA ASP A 19 7.27 -10.75 -6.81
C ASP A 19 6.50 -9.50 -6.34
N PRO A 20 7.22 -8.43 -5.92
CA PRO A 20 6.60 -7.21 -5.40
C PRO A 20 5.75 -6.50 -6.45
N ASP A 21 6.09 -6.63 -7.74
CA ASP A 21 5.36 -5.99 -8.83
C ASP A 21 4.03 -6.70 -9.09
N ALA A 22 4.01 -8.05 -9.07
CA ALA A 22 2.78 -8.81 -9.18
C ALA A 22 1.84 -8.56 -8.00
N GLN A 23 2.35 -8.50 -6.76
CA GLN A 23 1.52 -8.20 -5.59
C GLN A 23 0.99 -6.76 -5.62
N SER A 24 1.80 -5.82 -6.11
CA SER A 24 1.37 -4.43 -6.32
C SER A 24 0.25 -4.32 -7.36
N LEU A 25 0.37 -5.07 -8.46
CA LEU A 25 -0.67 -5.14 -9.51
C LEU A 25 -1.94 -5.82 -9.00
N MET A 26 -1.81 -6.91 -8.25
CA MET A 26 -2.94 -7.60 -7.62
C MET A 26 -3.71 -6.64 -6.71
N LEU A 27 -3.02 -5.88 -5.86
CA LEU A 27 -3.64 -4.89 -4.97
C LEU A 27 -4.33 -3.77 -5.76
N LYS A 28 -3.68 -3.22 -6.80
CA LYS A 28 -4.29 -2.24 -7.70
C LYS A 28 -5.60 -2.76 -8.30
N ASN A 29 -5.59 -3.99 -8.79
CA ASN A 29 -6.78 -4.64 -9.38
C ASN A 29 -7.87 -4.90 -8.33
N ALA A 30 -7.49 -5.27 -7.11
CA ALA A 30 -8.41 -5.43 -5.99
C ALA A 30 -9.10 -4.11 -5.62
N CYS A 31 -8.40 -2.98 -5.73
CA CYS A 31 -8.91 -1.63 -5.54
C CYS A 31 -9.84 -1.15 -6.68
N SER A 32 -9.68 -1.67 -7.90
CA SER A 32 -10.42 -1.21 -9.08
C SER A 32 -11.23 -2.33 -9.75
N ARG A 33 -12.14 -2.96 -8.97
CA ARG A 33 -12.91 -4.13 -9.43
C ARG A 33 -14.39 -3.83 -9.59
N ASN A 34 -14.98 -4.30 -10.70
CA ASN A 34 -16.41 -4.20 -11.03
C ASN A 34 -16.95 -2.76 -11.04
N GLY A 35 -16.16 -1.81 -11.57
CA GLY A 35 -16.55 -0.39 -11.64
C GLY A 35 -16.57 0.33 -10.28
N ILE A 36 -16.13 -0.33 -9.20
CA ILE A 36 -16.02 0.27 -7.88
C ILE A 36 -14.56 0.62 -7.62
N ILE A 37 -14.31 1.87 -7.23
CA ILE A 37 -12.99 2.34 -6.84
C ILE A 37 -12.88 2.31 -5.31
N ARG A 38 -11.83 1.63 -4.83
CA ARG A 38 -11.43 1.57 -3.44
C ARG A 38 -10.01 2.09 -3.27
N LYS A 39 -9.70 2.55 -2.07
CA LYS A 39 -8.35 2.89 -1.62
C LYS A 39 -7.94 2.01 -0.46
N VAL A 40 -6.65 1.75 -0.33
CA VAL A 40 -6.11 1.18 0.91
C VAL A 40 -6.23 2.24 1.99
N ALA A 41 -6.94 1.92 3.06
CA ALA A 41 -7.15 2.79 4.21
C ALA A 41 -6.18 2.49 5.35
N GLY A 42 -5.71 1.24 5.44
CA GLY A 42 -4.74 0.83 6.44
C GLY A 42 -4.04 -0.48 6.06
N ILE A 43 -2.89 -0.66 6.68
CA ILE A 43 -2.11 -1.90 6.66
C ILE A 43 -1.91 -2.35 8.11
N CYS A 44 -2.10 -3.64 8.34
CA CYS A 44 -1.86 -4.29 9.62
C CYS A 44 -0.93 -5.47 9.37
N ASP A 45 0.27 -5.38 9.95
CA ASP A 45 1.19 -6.51 10.04
C ASP A 45 0.69 -7.44 11.15
N SER A 46 0.37 -8.69 10.80
CA SER A 46 -0.19 -9.66 11.73
C SER A 46 0.89 -10.42 12.52
N GLY A 47 2.17 -10.23 12.17
CA GLY A 47 3.31 -10.88 12.84
C GLY A 47 3.45 -12.38 12.55
N ASP A 48 2.55 -12.97 11.77
CA ASP A 48 2.56 -14.38 11.34
C ASP A 48 3.08 -14.57 9.91
N GLY A 49 3.79 -13.56 9.37
CA GLY A 49 4.26 -13.56 7.97
C GLY A 49 3.22 -13.04 6.99
N THR A 50 2.13 -12.44 7.47
CA THR A 50 1.04 -11.93 6.64
C THR A 50 0.76 -10.45 6.91
N ILE A 51 0.44 -9.70 5.86
CA ILE A 51 -0.18 -8.38 5.97
C ILE A 51 -1.66 -8.40 5.64
N VAL A 52 -2.43 -7.62 6.41
CA VAL A 52 -3.86 -7.40 6.23
C VAL A 52 -4.09 -5.95 5.82
N LEU A 53 -4.74 -5.76 4.67
CA LEU A 53 -5.03 -4.47 4.07
C LEU A 53 -6.53 -4.22 4.12
N SER A 54 -6.94 -3.06 4.64
CA SER A 54 -8.32 -2.61 4.61
C SER A 54 -8.56 -1.74 3.37
N LEU A 55 -9.56 -2.10 2.57
CA LEU A 55 -9.94 -1.39 1.35
C LEU A 55 -11.30 -0.71 1.56
N GLU A 56 -11.28 0.61 1.57
CA GLU A 56 -12.47 1.45 1.70
C GLU A 56 -12.89 2.01 0.35
N LEU A 57 -14.18 2.32 0.21
CA LEU A 57 -14.63 3.07 -0.97
C LEU A 57 -13.92 4.42 -1.04
N ALA A 58 -13.52 4.81 -2.24
CA ALA A 58 -13.16 6.20 -2.48
C ALA A 58 -14.42 7.07 -2.41
N ALA A 59 -14.38 8.09 -1.55
CA ALA A 59 -15.44 9.09 -1.47
C ALA A 59 -15.32 10.13 -2.59
N GLU A 60 -16.38 10.89 -2.82
CA GLU A 60 -16.31 12.04 -3.71
C GLU A 60 -15.25 13.05 -3.21
N GLY A 61 -14.36 13.48 -4.10
CA GLY A 61 -13.25 14.37 -3.77
C GLY A 61 -11.97 13.69 -3.27
N ASP A 62 -11.99 12.37 -3.03
CA ASP A 62 -10.78 11.61 -2.73
C ASP A 62 -9.82 11.61 -3.93
N LYS A 63 -8.52 11.63 -3.63
CA LYS A 63 -7.51 11.31 -4.64
C LYS A 63 -7.62 9.83 -5.01
N ILE A 64 -7.73 9.54 -6.30
CA ILE A 64 -7.86 8.17 -6.79
C ILE A 64 -6.47 7.53 -6.88
N PRO A 65 -6.22 6.39 -6.20
CA PRO A 65 -4.97 5.68 -6.36
C PRO A 65 -4.89 5.07 -7.77
N ILE A 66 -3.87 5.43 -8.52
CA ILE A 66 -3.60 4.92 -9.89
C ILE A 66 -2.60 3.77 -9.88
N GLY A 67 -1.91 3.55 -8.77
CA GLY A 67 -1.00 2.43 -8.56
C GLY A 67 -0.57 2.28 -7.11
N TYR A 68 -0.12 1.08 -6.78
CA TYR A 68 0.54 0.76 -5.53
C TYR A 68 1.93 0.20 -5.83
N ARG A 69 2.84 0.28 -4.86
CA ARG A 69 4.17 -0.32 -4.94
C ARG A 69 4.63 -0.79 -3.57
N PHE A 70 4.96 -2.06 -3.46
CA PHE A 70 5.73 -2.60 -2.34
C PHE A 70 7.23 -2.35 -2.59
N ALA A 71 7.94 -1.83 -1.59
CA ALA A 71 9.38 -1.61 -1.68
C ALA A 71 10.05 -1.61 -0.29
N PRO A 72 11.31 -2.07 -0.18
CA PRO A 72 12.05 -2.04 1.09
C PRO A 72 12.38 -0.60 1.53
N LEU A 73 12.51 -0.41 2.83
CA LEU A 73 13.17 0.75 3.43
C LEU A 73 14.63 0.35 3.73
N PRO A 74 15.61 0.87 2.98
CA PRO A 74 16.99 0.38 3.05
C PRO A 74 17.69 0.74 4.36
N ASP A 75 17.26 1.84 4.99
CA ASP A 75 17.74 2.31 6.29
C ASP A 75 16.54 2.49 7.22
N THR A 76 16.57 1.78 8.34
CA THR A 76 15.50 1.73 9.34
C THR A 76 15.72 2.71 10.50
N SER A 77 16.81 3.47 10.48
CA SER A 77 16.95 4.66 11.32
C SER A 77 15.88 5.69 10.99
N PHE A 78 15.58 6.57 11.94
CA PHE A 78 14.60 7.63 11.72
C PHE A 78 15.01 8.54 10.54
N GLU A 79 16.28 8.90 10.48
CA GLU A 79 16.86 9.74 9.44
C GLU A 79 16.80 9.06 8.07
N GLY A 80 17.16 7.78 8.00
CA GLY A 80 17.10 7.00 6.78
C GLY A 80 15.67 6.85 6.24
N VAL A 81 14.73 6.52 7.12
CA VAL A 81 13.30 6.46 6.76
C VAL A 81 12.82 7.83 6.27
N ALA A 82 13.11 8.90 7.00
CA ALA A 82 12.69 10.25 6.63
C ALA A 82 13.23 10.66 5.24
N ALA A 83 14.52 10.40 4.98
CA ALA A 83 15.16 10.67 3.69
C ALA A 83 14.50 9.88 2.56
N GLU A 84 14.28 8.58 2.74
CA GLU A 84 13.65 7.74 1.72
C GLU A 84 12.20 8.16 1.44
N LEU A 85 11.44 8.54 2.47
CA LEU A 85 10.08 9.04 2.31
C LEU A 85 10.05 10.35 1.51
N GLN A 86 11.01 11.25 1.73
CA GLN A 86 11.14 12.48 0.93
C GLN A 86 11.46 12.18 -0.53
N VAL A 87 12.40 11.27 -0.80
CA VAL A 87 12.77 10.87 -2.18
C VAL A 87 11.57 10.24 -2.90
N ARG A 88 10.85 9.34 -2.24
CA ARG A 88 9.64 8.71 -2.81
C ARG A 88 8.53 9.72 -3.04
N HIS A 89 8.32 10.63 -2.10
CA HIS A 89 7.37 11.72 -2.24
C HIS A 89 7.68 12.64 -3.43
N ALA A 90 8.95 12.99 -3.63
CA ALA A 90 9.40 13.75 -4.80
C ALA A 90 9.10 13.02 -6.13
N HIS A 91 9.07 11.68 -6.12
CA HIS A 91 8.66 10.85 -7.26
C HIS A 91 7.15 10.55 -7.33
N GLY A 92 6.34 11.27 -6.55
CA GLY A 92 4.88 11.16 -6.56
C GLY A 92 4.34 9.91 -5.88
N LEU A 93 5.09 9.33 -4.95
CA LEU A 93 4.67 8.20 -4.12
C LEU A 93 4.37 8.67 -2.70
N THR A 94 3.25 8.22 -2.14
CA THR A 94 2.85 8.50 -0.76
C THR A 94 2.88 7.20 0.03
N LEU A 95 3.52 7.20 1.19
CA LEU A 95 3.49 6.04 2.08
C LEU A 95 2.07 5.80 2.58
N THR A 96 1.57 4.59 2.37
CA THR A 96 0.28 4.11 2.91
C THR A 96 0.47 3.39 4.23
N GLY A 97 1.61 2.72 4.40
CA GLY A 97 2.07 2.17 5.68
C GLY A 97 3.20 1.18 5.49
N THR A 98 3.62 0.56 6.59
CA THR A 98 4.81 -0.30 6.64
C THR A 98 4.49 -1.65 7.27
N PHE A 99 5.30 -2.65 6.95
CA PHE A 99 5.29 -3.97 7.57
C PHE A 99 6.71 -4.50 7.71
N ARG A 100 6.90 -5.46 8.61
CA ARG A 100 8.19 -6.11 8.84
C ARG A 100 8.25 -7.42 8.07
N LEU A 101 9.39 -7.64 7.44
CA LEU A 101 9.76 -8.96 6.95
C LEU A 101 10.39 -9.78 8.08
N ASP A 102 11.25 -9.12 8.86
CA ASP A 102 11.94 -9.66 10.00
C ASP A 102 12.24 -8.50 10.97
N ASP A 103 13.01 -8.76 12.03
CA ASP A 103 13.34 -7.76 13.06
C ASP A 103 14.11 -6.52 12.53
N LYS A 104 14.73 -6.63 11.36
CA LYS A 104 15.64 -5.61 10.80
C LYS A 104 15.17 -5.07 9.45
N THR A 105 14.32 -5.79 8.74
CA THR A 105 13.91 -5.45 7.38
C THR A 105 12.48 -4.92 7.38
N ILE A 106 12.33 -3.62 7.12
CA ILE A 106 11.04 -2.95 6.99
C ILE A 106 10.74 -2.70 5.52
N TRP A 107 9.51 -2.98 5.12
CA TRP A 107 8.99 -2.65 3.80
C TRP A 107 7.88 -1.61 3.92
N GLY A 108 7.70 -0.83 2.86
CA GLY A 108 6.62 0.13 2.73
C GLY A 108 5.69 -0.23 1.57
N LEU A 109 4.41 0.03 1.78
CA LEU A 109 3.42 0.13 0.72
C LEU A 109 3.26 1.60 0.34
N TYR A 110 3.48 1.91 -0.92
CA TYR A 110 3.39 3.26 -1.47
C TYR A 110 2.26 3.36 -2.47
N ALA A 111 1.38 4.35 -2.32
CA ALA A 111 0.37 4.68 -3.31
C ALA A 111 0.87 5.80 -4.23
N ARG A 112 0.57 5.67 -5.52
CA ARG A 112 0.59 6.79 -6.47
C ARG A 112 -0.84 7.21 -6.72
N TYR A 113 -1.14 8.48 -6.54
CA TYR A 113 -2.45 9.04 -6.81
C TYR A 113 -2.48 9.79 -8.14
N SER A 114 -3.65 9.89 -8.77
CA SER A 114 -3.83 10.82 -9.87
C SER A 114 -3.48 12.24 -9.40
N GLN A 115 -2.73 12.99 -10.21
CA GLN A 115 -2.61 14.42 -9.97
C GLN A 115 -4.00 15.03 -10.14
N LYS A 116 -4.39 15.94 -9.23
CA LYS A 116 -5.58 16.76 -9.46
C LYS A 116 -5.30 17.57 -10.74
N ALA A 117 -6.18 17.43 -11.74
CA ALA A 117 -6.25 18.39 -12.83
C ALA A 117 -6.64 19.76 -12.27
#